data_AF-A0A522V6T5-F1
#
_entry.id   AF-A0A522V6T5-F1
#
_cell.length_a   1.000
_cell.length_b   1.000
_cell.length_c   1.000
_cell.angle_alpha   90.00
_cell.angle_beta   90.00
_cell.angle_gamma   90.00
#
_symmetry.space_group_name_H-M   'P 1'
#
loop_
_entity.id
_entity.type
_entity.pdbx_description
1 polymer ?
#
loop_
_entity_poly.entity_id
_entity_poly.type
_entity_poly.pdbx_seq_one_letter_code
_entity_poly.pdbx_strand_id
1 'polypeptide(L)'
;MDKDKKLQEIFENDPLGLLNVKSKSPLPTPDDRLIASFQEINDFYEKYNREPEQGGGIQEHPLYARLKGIRENQAKIEILKEHDRCGLLNYEQKQINSLDDIFNDDALGLLDDDSEGLFEYKHIKKQDDRASADFVARRKPCKDFAKYEALFKEVQKDLSGGKRKLLAFKEDNLKAGVFYVHNGVLLLLENVDFEEEVQQFKSGSRVRKDGRTRVIFENGTESNMLYRSLYKALLANGKAVSENVDKVNEQFIEKFGNITDEDKEAGFIYILKSKSDRQEIREIQHLYKIGYSKTAIEERIRNASQEPTYLMAEVRIVMAYKCFNMNPQKLEQLLHNFFGKSCLNIDVFDNAGNRHTPREWFIAPLDVIEEAIKYIINGEIVKYRYDENLESVILR
;
A
#
# COMPACT_ATOMS: atom_id res chain seq x y z
N MET A 1 -6.55 -12.36 70.55
CA MET A 1 -5.18 -12.49 70.00
C MET A 1 -4.75 -11.11 69.54
N ASP A 2 -3.70 -10.59 70.18
CA ASP A 2 -3.24 -9.20 70.14
C ASP A 2 -2.92 -8.70 68.73
N LYS A 3 -3.73 -7.78 68.21
CA LYS A 3 -3.44 -7.08 66.96
C LYS A 3 -2.19 -6.21 67.07
N ASP A 4 -1.91 -5.70 68.28
CA ASP A 4 -0.78 -4.81 68.54
C ASP A 4 0.57 -5.54 68.45
N LYS A 5 0.64 -6.81 68.88
CA LYS A 5 1.84 -7.64 68.73
C LYS A 5 2.13 -7.98 67.27
N LYS A 6 1.08 -8.26 66.47
CA LYS A 6 1.24 -8.50 65.03
C LYS A 6 1.69 -7.25 64.28
N LEU A 7 1.27 -6.06 64.71
CA LEU A 7 1.74 -4.80 64.12
C LEU A 7 3.22 -4.57 64.45
N GLN A 8 3.64 -4.79 65.69
CA GLN A 8 5.06 -4.66 66.08
C GLN A 8 5.98 -5.61 65.30
N GLU A 9 5.59 -6.87 65.10
CA GLU A 9 6.35 -7.81 64.28
C GLU A 9 6.50 -7.38 62.82
N ILE A 10 5.51 -6.67 62.25
CA ILE A 10 5.54 -6.14 60.88
C ILE A 10 6.46 -4.91 60.78
N PHE A 11 6.50 -4.05 61.81
CA PHE A 11 7.40 -2.89 61.84
C PHE A 11 8.86 -3.26 62.08
N GLU A 12 9.13 -4.32 62.86
CA GLU A 12 10.50 -4.77 63.16
C GLU A 12 11.09 -5.63 62.04
N ASN A 13 10.27 -6.34 61.25
CA ASN A 13 10.71 -7.12 60.10
C ASN A 13 10.45 -6.38 58.77
N ASP A 14 11.21 -5.31 58.52
CA ASP A 14 11.25 -4.61 57.23
C ASP A 14 12.56 -4.91 56.46
N PRO A 15 12.68 -6.10 55.85
CA PRO A 15 13.89 -6.51 55.11
C PRO A 15 14.16 -5.68 53.85
N LEU A 16 13.18 -4.88 53.41
CA LEU A 16 13.27 -4.06 52.21
C LEU A 16 13.43 -2.55 52.51
N GLY A 17 13.43 -2.16 53.79
CA GLY A 17 13.59 -0.76 54.23
C GLY A 17 12.47 0.18 53.75
N LEU A 18 11.30 -0.36 53.41
CA LEU A 18 10.17 0.37 52.84
C LEU A 18 9.48 1.29 53.86
N LEU A 19 9.61 1.00 55.15
CA LEU A 19 9.08 1.79 56.25
C LEU A 19 10.05 2.90 56.69
N ASN A 20 11.29 2.86 56.19
CA ASN A 20 12.30 3.88 56.47
C ASN A 20 12.17 5.06 55.51
N VAL A 21 11.10 5.85 55.69
CA VAL A 21 10.84 7.05 54.88
C VAL A 21 11.88 8.11 55.21
N LYS A 22 12.95 8.18 54.42
CA LYS A 22 13.87 9.34 54.45
C LYS A 22 13.04 10.59 54.22
N SER A 23 13.11 11.54 55.15
CA SER A 23 12.51 12.86 54.95
C SER A 23 13.00 13.42 53.62
N LYS A 24 12.08 13.80 52.73
CA LYS A 24 12.44 14.46 51.47
C LYS A 24 13.33 15.65 51.83
N SER A 25 14.55 15.67 51.30
CA SER A 25 15.39 16.86 51.38
C SER A 25 14.57 18.05 50.86
N PRO A 26 14.69 19.24 51.48
CA PRO A 26 13.94 20.40 51.04
C PRO A 26 14.15 20.59 49.54
N LEU A 27 13.05 20.81 48.81
CA LEU A 27 13.09 21.07 47.37
C LEU A 27 14.05 22.25 47.14
N PRO A 28 15.05 22.13 46.25
CA PRO A 28 15.97 23.21 45.98
C PRO A 28 15.16 24.45 45.58
N THR A 29 15.36 25.53 46.31
CA THR A 29 14.76 26.82 45.98
C THR A 29 15.26 27.28 44.61
N PRO A 30 14.53 28.17 43.91
CA PRO A 30 15.01 28.72 42.64
C PRO A 30 16.42 29.32 42.75
N ASP A 31 16.77 29.86 43.92
CA ASP A 31 18.09 30.43 44.20
C ASP A 31 19.17 29.35 44.38
N ASP A 32 18.88 28.23 45.05
CA ASP A 32 19.80 27.09 45.16
C ASP A 32 20.15 26.50 43.79
N ARG A 33 19.19 26.45 42.87
CA ARG A 33 19.41 25.98 41.49
C ARG A 33 20.31 26.94 40.70
N LEU A 34 20.15 28.23 40.96
CA LEU A 34 20.92 29.29 40.32
C LEU A 34 22.38 29.24 40.81
N ILE A 35 22.60 29.02 42.11
CA ILE A 35 23.92 28.79 42.70
C ILE A 35 24.59 27.55 42.13
N ALA A 36 23.88 26.42 42.06
CA ALA A 36 24.41 25.18 41.47
C ALA A 36 24.81 25.36 39.99
N SER A 37 23.98 26.08 39.21
CA SER A 37 24.29 26.37 37.81
C SER A 37 25.49 27.30 37.62
N PHE A 38 25.79 28.16 38.61
CA PHE A 38 26.97 29.02 38.60
C PHE A 38 28.23 28.27 39.06
N GLN A 39 28.09 27.32 39.97
CA GLN A 39 29.18 26.40 40.35
C GLN A 39 29.65 25.57 39.15
N GLU A 40 28.74 25.06 38.31
CA GLU A 40 29.11 24.38 37.05
C GLU A 40 29.99 25.25 36.14
N ILE A 41 29.74 26.56 36.11
CA ILE A 41 30.52 27.51 35.32
C ILE A 41 31.89 27.77 35.97
N ASN A 42 31.97 27.89 37.30
CA ASN A 42 33.23 28.00 38.02
C ASN A 42 34.09 26.74 37.84
N ASP A 43 33.50 25.54 37.93
CA ASP A 43 34.19 24.27 37.72
C ASP A 43 34.73 24.16 36.29
N PHE A 44 33.97 24.67 35.31
CA PHE A 44 34.44 24.77 33.93
C PHE A 44 35.64 25.71 33.82
N TYR A 45 35.59 26.88 34.47
CA TYR A 45 36.67 27.84 34.48
C TYR A 45 37.93 27.29 35.18
N GLU A 46 37.80 26.61 36.31
CA GLU A 46 38.92 25.96 37.00
C GLU A 46 39.58 24.86 36.13
N LYS A 47 38.79 24.14 35.35
CA LYS A 47 39.27 23.04 34.52
C LYS A 47 39.96 23.50 33.23
N TYR A 48 39.45 24.55 32.60
CA TYR A 48 39.92 25.01 31.28
C TYR A 48 40.68 26.34 31.33
N ASN A 49 40.72 27.02 32.49
CA ASN A 49 41.25 28.38 32.66
C ASN A 49 40.72 29.38 31.63
N ARG A 50 39.49 29.15 31.15
CA ARG A 50 38.84 29.94 30.09
C ARG A 50 37.35 30.07 30.37
N GLU A 51 36.78 31.21 30.00
CA GLU A 51 35.32 31.39 29.98
C GLU A 51 34.68 30.49 28.89
N PRO A 52 33.45 30.00 29.10
CA PRO A 52 32.72 29.28 28.06
C PRO A 52 32.46 30.22 26.87
N GLU A 53 32.79 29.78 25.65
CA GLU A 53 32.66 30.59 24.43
C GLU A 53 31.44 30.19 23.58
N GLN A 54 30.92 31.15 22.81
CA GLN A 54 29.84 30.90 21.87
C GLN A 54 30.36 30.13 20.65
N GLY A 55 30.18 28.81 20.63
CA GLY A 55 30.57 27.95 19.50
C GLY A 55 31.47 26.77 19.84
N GLY A 56 31.94 26.66 21.09
CA GLY A 56 32.84 25.59 21.57
C GLY A 56 32.24 24.18 21.70
N GLY A 57 31.16 23.88 20.98
CA GLY A 57 30.48 22.59 20.99
C GLY A 57 29.24 22.52 21.87
N ILE A 58 28.53 21.39 21.79
CA ILE A 58 27.19 21.18 22.38
C ILE A 58 27.18 21.35 23.91
N GLN A 59 28.31 21.07 24.58
CA GLN A 59 28.43 21.15 26.04
C GLN A 59 28.82 22.55 26.56
N GLU A 60 29.51 23.36 25.76
CA GLU A 60 29.97 24.71 26.16
C GLU A 60 28.90 25.79 25.92
N HIS A 61 28.15 25.68 24.82
CA HIS A 61 27.09 26.61 24.47
C HIS A 61 26.02 26.84 25.58
N PRO A 62 25.51 25.82 26.28
CA PRO A 62 24.56 26.05 27.38
C PRO A 62 25.19 26.78 28.58
N LEU A 63 26.48 26.57 28.87
CA LEU A 63 27.18 27.26 29.95
C LEU A 63 27.39 28.74 29.61
N TYR A 64 27.78 29.04 28.37
CA TYR A 64 27.90 30.41 27.87
C TYR A 64 26.56 31.17 27.93
N ALA A 65 25.48 30.58 27.43
CA ALA A 65 24.15 31.20 27.44
C ALA A 65 23.65 31.50 28.87
N ARG A 66 23.98 30.62 29.83
CA ARG A 66 23.65 30.83 31.25
C ARG A 66 24.47 31.97 31.86
N LEU A 67 25.79 31.99 31.65
CA LEU A 67 26.68 33.05 32.14
C LEU A 67 26.26 34.42 31.58
N LYS A 68 25.92 34.50 30.29
CA LYS A 68 25.37 35.72 29.67
C LYS A 68 24.07 36.16 30.34
N GLY A 69 23.11 35.25 30.53
CA GLY A 69 21.84 35.56 31.19
C GLY A 69 21.96 35.93 32.67
N ILE A 70 23.05 35.53 33.34
CA ILE A 70 23.39 35.97 34.70
C ILE A 70 23.96 37.40 34.66
N ARG A 71 24.88 37.70 33.73
CA ARG A 71 25.48 39.03 33.54
C ARG A 71 24.45 40.12 33.17
N GLU A 72 23.34 39.74 32.53
CA GLU A 72 22.28 40.68 32.14
C GLU A 72 21.30 41.05 33.28
N ASN A 73 21.27 40.31 34.39
CA ASN A 73 20.26 40.51 35.44
C ASN A 73 20.89 40.84 36.80
N GLN A 74 20.80 42.10 37.20
CA GLN A 74 21.39 42.65 38.43
C GLN A 74 20.98 41.91 39.70
N ALA A 75 19.72 41.46 39.80
CA ALA A 75 19.23 40.75 40.99
C ALA A 75 19.91 39.38 41.18
N LYS A 76 20.27 38.71 40.07
CA LYS A 76 20.99 37.43 40.10
C LYS A 76 22.47 37.62 40.44
N ILE A 77 23.05 38.73 39.99
CA ILE A 77 24.44 39.09 40.29
C ILE A 77 24.60 39.31 41.81
N GLU A 78 23.66 40.01 42.46
CA GLU A 78 23.73 40.26 43.91
C GLU A 78 23.69 38.97 44.75
N ILE A 79 22.88 37.99 44.36
CA ILE A 79 22.79 36.69 45.03
C ILE A 79 24.05 35.85 44.79
N LEU A 80 24.64 35.93 43.58
CA LEU A 80 25.79 35.13 43.19
C LEU A 80 27.15 35.73 43.55
N LYS A 81 27.21 37.00 43.96
CA LYS A 81 28.46 37.69 44.37
C LYS A 81 29.21 36.93 45.47
N GLU A 82 28.50 36.34 46.42
CA GLU A 82 29.13 35.55 47.51
C GLU A 82 29.72 34.22 47.02
N HIS A 83 29.30 33.75 45.83
CA HIS A 83 29.74 32.50 45.23
C HIS A 83 30.68 32.70 44.01
N ASP A 84 31.06 33.93 43.69
CA ASP A 84 31.98 34.28 42.61
C ASP A 84 33.45 34.14 43.03
N ARG A 85 33.95 32.91 42.90
CA ARG A 85 35.35 32.58 43.21
C ARG A 85 36.32 33.01 42.10
N CYS A 86 35.84 33.13 40.88
CA CYS A 86 36.66 33.33 39.69
C CYS A 86 36.57 34.76 39.11
N GLY A 87 35.77 35.64 39.73
CA GLY A 87 35.61 37.04 39.30
C GLY A 87 34.83 37.19 37.99
N LEU A 88 33.95 36.23 37.67
CA LEU A 88 33.24 36.14 36.39
C LEU A 88 32.07 37.12 36.29
N LEU A 89 31.63 37.72 37.39
CA LEU A 89 30.48 38.63 37.45
C LEU A 89 30.85 40.10 37.25
N ASN A 90 32.12 40.48 37.37
CA ASN A 90 32.60 41.83 37.05
C ASN A 90 32.85 41.97 35.55
N TYR A 91 31.76 42.02 34.79
CA TYR A 91 31.82 42.42 33.39
C TYR A 91 31.71 43.94 33.31
N GLU A 92 32.84 44.63 33.09
CA GLU A 92 32.79 46.02 32.66
C GLU A 92 32.11 46.05 31.29
N GLN A 93 30.89 46.58 31.23
CA GLN A 93 30.25 46.88 29.95
C GLN A 93 31.15 47.86 29.21
N LYS A 94 31.89 47.39 28.20
CA LYS A 94 32.62 48.25 27.28
C LYS A 94 31.60 49.19 26.65
N GLN A 95 31.70 50.48 26.97
CA GLN A 95 30.90 51.50 26.32
C GLN A 95 31.33 51.57 24.87
N ILE A 96 30.44 51.16 23.96
CA ILE A 96 30.65 51.27 22.52
C ILE A 96 30.54 52.76 22.19
N ASN A 97 31.69 53.41 22.00
CA ASN A 97 31.76 54.85 21.78
C ASN A 97 31.83 55.22 20.30
N SER A 98 32.06 54.25 19.41
CA SER A 98 32.19 54.46 17.97
C SER A 98 31.72 53.25 17.16
N LEU A 99 31.43 53.47 15.87
CA LEU A 99 31.18 52.39 14.91
C LEU A 99 32.40 51.49 14.73
N ASP A 100 33.62 52.03 14.88
CA ASP A 100 34.87 51.27 14.75
C ASP A 100 35.07 50.25 15.90
N ASP A 101 34.50 50.51 17.09
CA ASP A 101 34.51 49.53 18.19
C ASP A 101 33.61 48.31 17.87
N ILE A 102 32.57 48.50 17.04
CA ILE A 102 31.67 47.42 16.62
C ILE A 102 32.33 46.55 15.54
N PHE A 103 33.10 47.16 14.63
CA PHE A 103 33.80 46.45 13.56
C PHE A 103 35.03 45.66 14.06
N ASN A 104 35.71 46.12 15.11
CA ASN A 104 36.89 45.43 15.66
C ASN A 104 36.55 44.28 16.61
N ASP A 105 35.31 44.20 17.14
CA ASP A 105 34.85 43.11 18.03
C ASP A 105 34.10 42.03 17.24
N ASP A 106 34.59 41.69 16.04
CA ASP A 106 34.06 40.59 15.22
C ASP A 106 34.56 39.23 15.70
N ALA A 107 34.23 38.89 16.95
CA ALA A 107 34.56 37.59 17.55
C ALA A 107 33.90 36.40 16.81
N LEU A 108 32.97 36.67 15.89
CA LEU A 108 32.23 35.69 15.11
C LEU A 108 32.76 35.52 13.68
N GLY A 109 33.74 36.34 13.25
CA GLY A 109 34.24 36.32 11.86
C GLY A 109 33.14 36.56 10.83
N LEU A 110 32.08 37.28 11.21
CA LEU A 110 30.89 37.55 10.40
C LEU A 110 31.08 38.73 9.43
N LEU A 111 32.10 39.54 9.66
CA LEU A 111 32.41 40.76 8.91
C LEU A 111 33.67 40.61 8.05
N ASP A 112 34.39 39.49 8.19
CA ASP A 112 35.43 39.10 7.23
C ASP A 112 34.77 38.76 5.88
N ASP A 113 35.41 39.21 4.79
CA ASP A 113 34.87 39.20 3.43
C ASP A 113 34.34 37.81 3.00
N ASP A 114 33.01 37.73 2.85
CA ASP A 114 32.21 36.56 2.46
C ASP A 114 32.42 36.12 0.99
N SER A 115 33.66 36.19 0.50
CA SER A 115 34.02 35.77 -0.86
C SER A 115 34.35 34.28 -0.98
N GLU A 116 34.54 33.55 0.14
CA GLU A 116 34.86 32.11 0.13
C GLU A 116 33.82 31.25 0.86
N GLY A 117 32.66 31.05 0.26
CA GLY A 117 31.86 29.84 0.56
C GLY A 117 30.35 29.99 0.66
N LEU A 118 29.79 31.19 0.46
CA LEU A 118 28.33 31.38 0.47
C LEU A 118 27.61 30.50 -0.59
N PHE A 119 28.31 30.17 -1.68
CA PHE A 119 27.82 29.29 -2.76
C PHE A 119 28.44 27.87 -2.73
N GLU A 120 29.25 27.54 -1.73
CA GLU A 120 29.91 26.24 -1.60
C GLU A 120 29.23 25.35 -0.54
N TYR A 121 28.46 24.38 -1.02
CA TYR A 121 27.82 23.39 -0.17
C TYR A 121 28.85 22.42 0.42
N LYS A 122 29.37 22.68 1.62
CA LYS A 122 30.33 21.81 2.31
C LYS A 122 29.71 20.52 2.88
N HIS A 123 28.42 20.57 3.27
CA HIS A 123 27.74 19.47 3.96
C HIS A 123 26.59 18.83 3.16
N ILE A 124 26.33 19.31 1.95
CA ILE A 124 25.21 18.86 1.12
C ILE A 124 25.73 18.66 -0.30
N LYS A 125 25.39 17.53 -0.94
CA LYS A 125 25.73 17.31 -2.35
C LYS A 125 25.02 18.35 -3.21
N LYS A 126 25.74 19.05 -4.10
CA LYS A 126 25.16 19.96 -5.09
C LYS A 126 24.11 19.20 -5.90
N GLN A 127 22.99 19.85 -6.24
CA GLN A 127 21.95 19.23 -7.07
C GLN A 127 22.47 18.78 -8.44
N ASP A 128 23.53 19.42 -8.94
CA ASP A 128 24.19 19.13 -10.22
C ASP A 128 25.00 17.82 -10.24
N ASP A 129 25.32 17.21 -9.09
CA ASP A 129 25.93 15.87 -9.04
C ASP A 129 24.91 14.74 -9.29
N ARG A 130 23.63 15.08 -9.47
CA ARG A 130 22.70 14.18 -10.16
C ARG A 130 23.13 14.16 -11.62
N ALA A 131 23.65 13.01 -12.07
CA ALA A 131 23.98 12.77 -13.47
C ALA A 131 23.03 13.53 -14.39
N SER A 132 23.58 14.52 -15.12
CA SER A 132 22.84 15.26 -16.12
C SER A 132 22.10 14.24 -16.97
N ALA A 133 20.77 14.32 -17.00
CA ALA A 133 20.00 13.38 -17.80
C ALA A 133 20.45 13.54 -19.27
N ASP A 134 21.20 12.57 -19.78
CA ASP A 134 21.77 12.57 -21.14
C ASP A 134 20.71 12.84 -22.22
N PHE A 135 19.45 12.55 -21.89
CA PHE A 135 18.31 12.86 -22.73
C PHE A 135 17.10 13.27 -21.89
N VAL A 136 16.85 14.57 -21.77
CA VAL A 136 15.55 15.08 -21.29
C VAL A 136 14.56 14.91 -22.43
N ALA A 137 13.59 14.03 -22.28
CA ALA A 137 12.55 13.80 -23.28
C ALA A 137 11.74 15.08 -23.50
N ARG A 138 12.11 15.84 -24.54
CA ARG A 138 11.37 17.01 -25.00
C ARG A 138 10.22 16.53 -25.86
N ARG A 139 9.02 17.09 -25.63
CA ARG A 139 7.85 16.85 -26.47
C ARG A 139 8.16 17.33 -27.89
N LYS A 140 8.04 16.44 -28.87
CA LYS A 140 8.19 16.75 -30.30
C LYS A 140 6.81 16.73 -30.96
N PRO A 141 6.57 17.55 -32.00
CA PRO A 141 5.33 17.45 -32.76
C PRO A 141 5.26 16.09 -33.47
N CYS A 142 4.14 15.38 -33.30
CA CYS A 142 3.94 14.05 -33.89
C CYS A 142 3.49 14.18 -35.35
N LYS A 143 4.17 13.46 -36.26
CA LYS A 143 3.87 13.50 -37.70
C LYS A 143 2.64 12.66 -38.08
N ASP A 144 2.34 11.62 -37.30
CA ASP A 144 1.25 10.66 -37.56
C ASP A 144 -0.02 10.93 -36.73
N PHE A 145 -0.15 12.14 -36.17
CA PHE A 145 -1.19 12.44 -35.18
C PHE A 145 -2.63 12.23 -35.68
N ALA A 146 -2.88 12.41 -36.98
CA ALA A 146 -4.20 12.24 -37.58
C ALA A 146 -4.81 10.84 -37.32
N LYS A 147 -3.97 9.79 -37.17
CA LYS A 147 -4.43 8.43 -36.85
C LYS A 147 -4.90 8.30 -35.39
N TYR A 148 -4.24 9.01 -34.48
CA TYR A 148 -4.52 8.92 -33.04
C TYR A 148 -5.58 9.92 -32.59
N GLU A 149 -5.74 11.04 -33.30
CA GLU A 149 -6.72 12.08 -32.99
C GLU A 149 -8.15 11.52 -32.90
N ALA A 150 -8.52 10.61 -33.80
CA ALA A 150 -9.81 9.93 -33.77
C ALA A 150 -10.01 9.11 -32.48
N LEU A 151 -8.97 8.41 -32.03
CA LEU A 151 -8.99 7.61 -30.81
C LEU A 151 -9.13 8.49 -29.56
N PHE A 152 -8.38 9.60 -29.49
CA PHE A 152 -8.49 10.55 -28.38
C PHE A 152 -9.90 11.15 -28.28
N LYS A 153 -10.50 11.54 -29.41
CA LYS A 153 -11.88 12.05 -29.48
C LYS A 153 -12.90 11.01 -29.00
N GLU A 154 -12.74 9.74 -29.38
CA GLU A 154 -13.57 8.63 -28.89
C GLU A 154 -13.45 8.47 -27.37
N VAL A 155 -12.22 8.45 -26.83
CA VAL A 155 -11.98 8.31 -25.39
C VAL A 155 -12.57 9.48 -24.61
N GLN A 156 -12.46 10.71 -25.11
CA GLN A 156 -13.04 11.89 -24.48
C GLN A 156 -14.57 11.83 -24.47
N LYS A 157 -15.18 11.37 -25.57
CA LYS A 157 -16.63 11.13 -25.64
C LYS A 157 -17.06 10.07 -24.63
N ASP A 158 -16.31 8.98 -24.50
CA ASP A 158 -16.60 7.90 -23.54
C ASP A 158 -16.44 8.33 -22.08
N LEU A 159 -15.45 9.18 -21.79
CA LEU A 159 -15.26 9.79 -20.47
C LEU A 159 -16.42 10.73 -20.13
N SER A 160 -16.86 11.55 -21.10
CA SER A 160 -18.01 12.45 -20.91
C SER A 160 -19.33 11.69 -20.75
N GLY A 161 -19.48 10.56 -21.44
CA GLY A 161 -20.64 9.66 -21.36
C GLY A 161 -20.63 8.73 -20.14
N GLY A 162 -19.62 8.81 -19.26
CA GLY A 162 -19.50 7.98 -18.07
C GLY A 162 -19.18 6.50 -18.32
N LYS A 163 -18.92 6.11 -19.58
CA LYS A 163 -18.52 4.76 -19.99
C LYS A 163 -17.10 4.42 -19.54
N ARG A 164 -16.25 5.43 -19.35
CA ARG A 164 -14.92 5.31 -18.76
C ARG A 164 -14.82 6.15 -17.50
N LYS A 165 -14.16 5.61 -16.47
CA LYS A 165 -13.89 6.32 -15.21
C LYS A 165 -12.39 6.59 -15.08
N LEU A 166 -12.03 7.72 -14.50
CA LEU A 166 -10.66 8.02 -14.12
C LEU A 166 -10.37 7.39 -12.74
N LEU A 167 -9.48 6.41 -12.71
CA LEU A 167 -9.03 5.76 -11.48
C LEU A 167 -7.70 6.35 -11.01
N ALA A 168 -7.45 6.24 -9.71
CA ALA A 168 -6.13 6.52 -9.16
C ALA A 168 -5.10 5.57 -9.79
N PHE A 169 -3.97 6.12 -10.20
CA PHE A 169 -2.91 5.36 -10.84
C PHE A 169 -2.19 4.43 -9.83
N LYS A 170 -1.93 3.19 -10.23
CA LYS A 170 -1.15 2.18 -9.47
C LYS A 170 -0.08 1.59 -10.39
N GLU A 171 1.02 1.10 -9.83
CA GLU A 171 2.16 0.56 -10.59
C GLU A 171 1.79 -0.59 -11.53
N ASP A 172 0.92 -1.49 -11.09
CA ASP A 172 0.45 -2.63 -11.89
C ASP A 172 -0.43 -2.22 -13.09
N ASN A 173 -0.88 -0.98 -13.14
CA ASN A 173 -1.81 -0.50 -14.17
C ASN A 173 -1.09 0.12 -15.38
N LEU A 174 0.23 0.24 -15.37
CA LEU A 174 0.98 0.81 -16.50
C LEU A 174 1.23 -0.28 -17.56
N LYS A 175 0.56 -0.17 -18.71
CA LYS A 175 0.59 -1.14 -19.81
C LYS A 175 0.64 -0.43 -21.16
N ALA A 176 1.27 -1.09 -22.14
CA ALA A 176 1.24 -0.66 -23.53
C ALA A 176 -0.15 -0.76 -24.14
N GLY A 177 -0.50 0.19 -25.00
CA GLY A 177 -1.80 0.36 -25.63
C GLY A 177 -2.86 1.06 -24.79
N VAL A 178 -2.55 1.51 -23.57
CA VAL A 178 -3.53 2.07 -22.63
C VAL A 178 -3.45 3.60 -22.55
N PHE A 179 -4.60 4.23 -22.27
CA PHE A 179 -4.73 5.67 -22.09
C PHE A 179 -4.61 6.08 -20.62
N TYR A 180 -3.91 7.18 -20.37
CA TYR A 180 -3.74 7.80 -19.06
C TYR A 180 -4.00 9.30 -19.16
N VAL A 181 -4.25 9.93 -18.02
CA VAL A 181 -4.35 11.38 -17.92
C VAL A 181 -3.22 11.87 -17.04
N HIS A 182 -2.43 12.83 -17.53
CA HIS A 182 -1.39 13.49 -16.75
C HIS A 182 -1.60 14.99 -16.79
N ASN A 183 -1.76 15.62 -15.61
CA ASN A 183 -2.04 17.06 -15.48
C ASN A 183 -3.23 17.55 -16.36
N GLY A 184 -4.27 16.72 -16.50
CA GLY A 184 -5.45 17.05 -17.30
C GLY A 184 -5.29 16.86 -18.82
N VAL A 185 -4.13 16.40 -19.29
CA VAL A 185 -3.91 16.06 -20.71
C VAL A 185 -3.97 14.54 -20.88
N LEU A 186 -4.74 14.05 -21.85
CA LEU A 186 -4.80 12.62 -22.16
C LEU A 186 -3.53 12.20 -22.92
N LEU A 187 -3.01 11.03 -22.57
CA LEU A 187 -1.85 10.42 -23.22
C LEU A 187 -2.11 8.95 -23.51
N LEU A 188 -1.57 8.47 -24.61
CA LEU A 188 -1.57 7.08 -25.05
C LEU A 188 -0.14 6.56 -24.97
N LEU A 189 0.05 5.45 -24.27
CA LEU A 189 1.32 4.73 -24.29
C LEU A 189 1.27 3.68 -25.40
N GLU A 190 1.93 3.93 -26.52
CA GLU A 190 1.84 3.07 -27.70
C GLU A 190 2.68 1.81 -27.56
N ASN A 191 3.97 1.97 -27.26
CA ASN A 191 4.91 0.86 -27.12
C ASN A 191 5.93 1.15 -26.01
N VAL A 192 6.45 0.07 -25.40
CA VAL A 192 7.57 0.08 -24.47
C VAL A 192 8.63 -0.88 -24.98
N ASP A 193 9.79 -0.33 -25.32
CA ASP A 193 10.97 -1.13 -25.61
C ASP A 193 11.66 -1.39 -24.28
N PHE A 194 11.41 -2.57 -23.69
CA PHE A 194 12.02 -2.98 -22.43
C PHE A 194 13.47 -3.40 -22.65
N GLU A 195 14.39 -2.68 -22.02
CA GLU A 195 15.80 -3.08 -21.90
C GLU A 195 16.01 -3.61 -20.47
N GLU A 196 16.46 -4.86 -20.31
CA GLU A 196 16.75 -5.39 -18.98
C GLU A 196 18.07 -4.80 -18.46
N GLU A 197 18.00 -3.65 -17.78
CA GLU A 197 19.15 -3.09 -17.10
C GLU A 197 19.31 -3.67 -15.69
N VAL A 198 20.41 -4.39 -15.48
CA VAL A 198 20.85 -4.79 -14.14
C VAL A 198 21.48 -3.58 -13.44
N GLN A 199 20.69 -2.85 -12.66
CA GLN A 199 21.22 -1.75 -11.85
C GLN A 199 21.87 -2.30 -10.56
N GLN A 200 23.17 -2.04 -10.41
CA GLN A 200 23.91 -2.35 -9.19
C GLN A 200 23.69 -1.25 -8.14
N PHE A 201 23.16 -1.63 -6.97
CA PHE A 201 23.03 -0.73 -5.82
C PHE A 201 24.00 -1.15 -4.71
N LYS A 202 24.36 -0.21 -3.81
CA LYS A 202 25.17 -0.51 -2.61
C LYS A 202 24.56 -1.59 -1.69
N SER A 203 23.26 -1.89 -1.84
CA SER A 203 22.54 -2.91 -1.07
C SER A 203 22.28 -4.22 -1.86
N GLY A 204 22.95 -4.41 -3.00
CA GLY A 204 22.79 -5.59 -3.87
C GLY A 204 22.25 -5.28 -5.26
N SER A 205 22.52 -6.18 -6.21
CA SER A 205 22.07 -6.08 -7.61
C SER A 205 20.59 -6.42 -7.72
N ARG A 206 19.79 -5.54 -8.32
CA ARG A 206 18.38 -5.81 -8.66
C ARG A 206 18.20 -5.67 -10.16
N VAL A 207 17.81 -6.75 -10.83
CA VAL A 207 17.37 -6.70 -12.22
C VAL A 207 16.07 -5.89 -12.26
N ARG A 208 16.06 -4.80 -13.03
CA ARG A 208 14.87 -3.98 -13.21
C ARG A 208 14.61 -3.82 -14.70
N LYS A 209 13.35 -4.01 -15.09
CA LYS A 209 12.89 -3.71 -16.43
C LYS A 209 12.71 -2.20 -16.52
N ASP A 210 13.62 -1.50 -17.21
CA ASP A 210 13.43 -0.11 -17.61
C ASP A 210 13.43 -0.07 -19.13
N GLY A 211 12.88 0.97 -19.73
CA GLY A 211 12.69 0.96 -21.18
C GLY A 211 12.29 2.30 -21.73
N ARG A 212 12.59 2.53 -23.01
CA ARG A 212 12.09 3.71 -23.70
C ARG A 212 10.64 3.50 -24.09
N THR A 213 9.81 4.47 -23.76
CA THR A 213 8.38 4.45 -24.09
C THR A 213 8.11 5.40 -25.24
N ARG A 214 7.18 5.05 -26.13
CA ARG A 214 6.61 6.00 -27.09
C ARG A 214 5.25 6.46 -26.58
N VAL A 215 5.20 7.70 -26.10
CA VAL A 215 4.00 8.31 -25.53
C VAL A 215 3.48 9.38 -26.49
N ILE A 216 2.21 9.29 -26.83
CA ILE A 216 1.51 10.26 -27.67
C ILE A 216 0.53 11.04 -26.80
N PHE A 217 0.54 12.35 -26.89
CA PHE A 217 -0.35 13.24 -26.16
C PHE A 217 -1.48 13.73 -27.06
N GLU A 218 -2.63 14.00 -26.46
CA GLU A 218 -3.81 14.58 -27.10
C GLU A 218 -3.53 15.92 -27.80
N ASN A 219 -2.54 16.67 -27.33
CA ASN A 219 -2.16 17.96 -27.91
C ASN A 219 -1.27 17.84 -29.19
N GLY A 220 -1.20 16.67 -29.81
CA GLY A 220 -0.41 16.47 -31.03
C GLY A 220 1.09 16.30 -30.82
N THR A 221 1.53 16.11 -29.58
CA THR A 221 2.96 15.92 -29.27
C THR A 221 3.28 14.47 -28.92
N GLU A 222 4.48 14.02 -29.25
CA GLU A 222 5.03 12.73 -28.83
C GLU A 222 6.25 12.93 -27.92
N SER A 223 6.45 12.02 -26.98
CA SER A 223 7.60 11.99 -26.08
C SER A 223 8.14 10.59 -25.96
N ASN A 224 9.46 10.46 -25.99
CA ASN A 224 10.19 9.21 -25.85
C ASN A 224 10.82 9.09 -24.44
N MET A 225 9.99 9.25 -23.40
CA MET A 225 10.47 9.25 -22.02
C MET A 225 10.77 7.83 -21.51
N LEU A 226 11.63 7.71 -20.50
CA LEU A 226 11.86 6.43 -19.83
C LEU A 226 10.59 5.98 -19.10
N TYR A 227 10.32 4.68 -19.11
CA TYR A 227 9.17 4.05 -18.48
C TYR A 227 9.02 4.47 -17.03
N ARG A 228 10.13 4.49 -16.29
CA ARG A 228 10.12 4.90 -14.88
C ARG A 228 9.86 6.39 -14.66
N SER A 229 10.27 7.23 -15.60
CA SER A 229 9.99 8.67 -15.53
C SER A 229 8.51 8.93 -15.77
N LEU A 230 7.91 8.23 -16.74
CA LEU A 230 6.46 8.27 -16.95
C LEU A 230 5.70 7.73 -15.73
N TYR A 231 6.13 6.59 -15.19
CA TYR A 231 5.54 6.00 -13.99
C TYR A 231 5.51 7.01 -12.82
N LYS A 232 6.65 7.66 -12.53
CA LYS A 232 6.72 8.68 -11.47
C LYS A 232 5.84 9.89 -11.76
N ALA A 233 5.80 10.34 -13.01
CA ALA A 233 4.95 11.46 -13.42
C ALA A 233 3.45 11.14 -13.25
N LEU A 234 3.06 9.90 -13.56
CA LEU A 234 1.70 9.40 -13.38
C LEU A 234 1.37 9.11 -11.90
N LEU A 235 2.34 8.71 -11.09
CA LEU A 235 2.15 8.53 -9.65
C LEU A 235 1.93 9.87 -8.94
N ALA A 236 2.65 10.92 -9.36
CA ALA A 236 2.53 12.24 -8.75
C ALA A 236 1.17 12.90 -9.05
N ASN A 237 0.80 13.01 -10.33
CA ASN A 237 -0.38 13.76 -10.78
C ASN A 237 -1.11 13.08 -11.96
N GLY A 238 -1.02 11.75 -12.06
CA GLY A 238 -1.67 10.97 -13.10
C GLY A 238 -2.92 10.23 -12.62
N LYS A 239 -3.83 10.00 -13.56
CA LYS A 239 -4.98 9.12 -13.40
C LYS A 239 -4.94 8.08 -14.51
N ALA A 240 -5.28 6.83 -14.19
CA ALA A 240 -5.49 5.81 -15.19
C ALA A 240 -6.89 5.98 -15.77
N VAL A 241 -7.01 5.94 -17.10
CA VAL A 241 -8.32 5.85 -17.74
C VAL A 241 -8.73 4.38 -17.66
N SER A 242 -9.87 4.08 -17.05
CA SER A 242 -10.44 2.74 -17.06
C SER A 242 -10.53 2.25 -18.51
N GLU A 243 -10.19 0.98 -18.73
CA GLU A 243 -10.50 0.33 -20.00
C GLU A 243 -12.01 0.48 -20.27
N ASN A 244 -12.35 0.75 -21.54
CA ASN A 244 -13.74 0.96 -21.95
C ASN A 244 -14.54 -0.28 -21.60
N VAL A 245 -15.60 -0.15 -20.82
CA VAL A 245 -16.48 -1.29 -20.49
C VAL A 245 -17.02 -1.94 -21.78
N ASP A 246 -17.19 -1.15 -22.85
CA ASP A 246 -17.60 -1.62 -24.17
C ASP A 246 -16.46 -2.23 -24.99
N LYS A 247 -15.17 -1.86 -24.81
CA LYS A 247 -14.02 -2.57 -25.46
C LYS A 247 -13.47 -3.73 -24.65
N VAL A 248 -13.67 -3.75 -23.34
CA VAL A 248 -13.54 -4.97 -22.53
C VAL A 248 -14.61 -5.93 -22.98
N ASN A 249 -15.86 -5.47 -23.18
CA ASN A 249 -16.88 -6.27 -23.86
C ASN A 249 -16.50 -6.62 -25.30
N GLU A 250 -16.01 -5.73 -26.17
CA GLU A 250 -15.64 -6.10 -27.56
C GLU A 250 -14.40 -7.00 -27.64
N GLN A 251 -13.39 -6.87 -26.78
CA GLN A 251 -12.28 -7.83 -26.72
C GLN A 251 -12.66 -9.14 -26.02
N PHE A 252 -13.65 -9.10 -25.11
CA PHE A 252 -14.33 -10.30 -24.61
C PHE A 252 -15.26 -10.90 -25.67
N ILE A 253 -15.87 -10.12 -26.56
CA ILE A 253 -16.82 -10.56 -27.60
C ILE A 253 -16.04 -11.01 -28.86
N GLU A 254 -14.90 -10.43 -29.18
CA GLU A 254 -13.99 -10.95 -30.21
C GLU A 254 -13.31 -12.25 -29.74
N LYS A 255 -13.18 -12.48 -28.42
CA LYS A 255 -12.70 -13.75 -27.85
C LYS A 255 -13.81 -14.75 -27.47
N PHE A 256 -15.05 -14.31 -27.25
CA PHE A 256 -16.15 -15.16 -26.74
C PHE A 256 -17.56 -14.84 -27.29
N GLY A 257 -17.73 -13.84 -28.13
CA GLY A 257 -19.05 -13.24 -28.44
C GLY A 257 -19.36 -12.95 -29.91
N ASN A 258 -18.58 -13.47 -30.86
CA ASN A 258 -19.08 -13.67 -32.21
C ASN A 258 -19.47 -15.13 -32.33
N ILE A 259 -20.63 -15.51 -31.76
CA ILE A 259 -21.31 -16.73 -32.20
C ILE A 259 -21.70 -16.47 -33.65
N THR A 260 -20.83 -16.85 -34.57
CA THR A 260 -21.15 -16.98 -35.99
C THR A 260 -21.85 -18.33 -36.18
N ASP A 261 -22.63 -18.48 -37.26
CA ASP A 261 -23.24 -19.77 -37.63
C ASP A 261 -22.21 -20.90 -37.90
N GLU A 262 -20.91 -20.62 -37.75
CA GLU A 262 -19.77 -21.53 -37.88
C GLU A 262 -19.29 -22.11 -36.52
N ASP A 263 -19.81 -21.62 -35.39
CA ASP A 263 -19.41 -22.08 -34.06
C ASP A 263 -19.93 -23.48 -33.75
N LYS A 264 -19.02 -24.39 -33.39
CA LYS A 264 -19.36 -25.76 -33.03
C LYS A 264 -19.95 -25.80 -31.63
N GLU A 265 -21.21 -26.20 -31.53
CA GLU A 265 -21.88 -26.53 -30.27
C GLU A 265 -21.03 -27.58 -29.52
N ALA A 266 -20.43 -27.16 -28.40
CA ALA A 266 -19.50 -28.00 -27.65
C ALA A 266 -20.22 -28.85 -26.59
N GLY A 267 -21.43 -28.43 -26.19
CA GLY A 267 -22.32 -29.15 -25.29
C GLY A 267 -23.12 -28.21 -24.39
N PHE A 268 -23.76 -28.79 -23.38
CA PHE A 268 -24.60 -28.13 -22.40
C PHE A 268 -24.06 -28.38 -21.00
N ILE A 269 -24.09 -27.35 -20.17
CA ILE A 269 -23.96 -27.49 -18.72
C ILE A 269 -25.36 -27.33 -18.14
N TYR A 270 -25.73 -28.24 -17.26
CA TYR A 270 -27.05 -28.23 -16.65
C TYR A 270 -26.94 -28.27 -15.13
N ILE A 271 -27.89 -27.59 -14.49
CA ILE A 271 -28.04 -27.55 -13.05
C ILE A 271 -29.39 -28.17 -12.72
N LEU A 272 -29.37 -29.25 -11.95
CA LEU A 272 -30.57 -30.01 -11.57
C LEU A 272 -30.84 -29.92 -10.08
N LYS A 273 -32.11 -30.09 -9.74
CA LYS A 273 -32.57 -30.25 -8.37
C LYS A 273 -33.22 -31.61 -8.21
N SER A 274 -32.87 -32.33 -7.15
CA SER A 274 -33.51 -33.61 -6.82
C SER A 274 -34.97 -33.40 -6.41
N LYS A 275 -35.85 -34.32 -6.82
CA LYS A 275 -37.22 -34.47 -6.32
C LYS A 275 -37.37 -35.69 -5.40
N SER A 276 -36.27 -36.16 -4.79
CA SER A 276 -36.32 -37.32 -3.89
C SER A 276 -37.22 -37.05 -2.67
N ASP A 277 -38.01 -38.05 -2.27
CA ASP A 277 -38.87 -38.01 -1.09
C ASP A 277 -38.11 -38.32 0.22
N ARG A 278 -36.82 -38.65 0.15
CA ARG A 278 -36.00 -38.94 1.33
C ARG A 278 -35.83 -37.68 2.18
N GLN A 279 -36.14 -37.78 3.47
CA GLN A 279 -36.07 -36.68 4.43
C GLN A 279 -34.67 -36.04 4.49
N GLU A 280 -33.62 -36.86 4.44
CA GLU A 280 -32.21 -36.45 4.44
C GLU A 280 -31.83 -35.52 3.26
N ILE A 281 -32.48 -35.67 2.10
CA ILE A 281 -32.21 -34.87 0.89
C ILE A 281 -33.11 -33.63 0.87
N ARG A 282 -34.33 -33.76 1.40
CA ARG A 282 -35.35 -32.70 1.40
C ARG A 282 -35.05 -31.59 2.41
N GLU A 283 -34.41 -31.91 3.53
CA GLU A 283 -34.01 -30.95 4.55
C GLU A 283 -32.83 -30.07 4.11
N ILE A 284 -32.02 -30.53 3.16
CA ILE A 284 -30.86 -29.78 2.66
C ILE A 284 -31.32 -28.66 1.73
N GLN A 285 -31.12 -27.42 2.18
CA GLN A 285 -31.36 -26.24 1.36
C GLN A 285 -30.25 -26.08 0.32
N HIS A 286 -30.59 -25.50 -0.84
CA HIS A 286 -29.63 -25.20 -1.91
C HIS A 286 -28.83 -26.40 -2.46
N LEU A 287 -29.44 -27.59 -2.44
CA LEU A 287 -28.84 -28.79 -3.05
C LEU A 287 -29.05 -28.81 -4.56
N TYR A 288 -27.95 -28.74 -5.31
CA TYR A 288 -27.96 -28.79 -6.77
C TYR A 288 -26.93 -29.77 -7.32
N LYS A 289 -27.30 -30.45 -8.40
CA LYS A 289 -26.39 -31.27 -9.20
C LYS A 289 -25.92 -30.46 -10.39
N ILE A 290 -24.61 -30.36 -10.56
CA ILE A 290 -24.01 -29.71 -11.74
C ILE A 290 -23.44 -30.84 -12.61
N GLY A 291 -23.74 -30.81 -13.90
CA GLY A 291 -23.21 -31.79 -14.85
C GLY A 291 -23.16 -31.25 -16.26
N TYR A 292 -22.48 -31.98 -17.13
CA TYR A 292 -22.41 -31.65 -18.55
C TYR A 292 -23.05 -32.74 -19.43
N SER A 293 -23.54 -32.34 -20.59
CA SER A 293 -24.00 -33.24 -21.64
C SER A 293 -23.58 -32.72 -23.01
N LYS A 294 -23.26 -33.62 -23.94
CA LYS A 294 -23.15 -33.26 -25.36
C LYS A 294 -24.47 -33.38 -26.11
N THR A 295 -25.37 -34.25 -25.63
CA THR A 295 -26.71 -34.47 -26.17
C THR A 295 -27.74 -33.62 -25.42
N ALA A 296 -28.97 -33.56 -25.94
CA ALA A 296 -30.06 -32.85 -25.28
C ALA A 296 -30.24 -33.32 -23.83
N ILE A 297 -30.37 -32.36 -22.92
CA ILE A 297 -30.42 -32.58 -21.46
C ILE A 297 -31.58 -33.51 -21.09
N GLU A 298 -32.70 -33.41 -21.81
CA GLU A 298 -33.91 -34.23 -21.63
C GLU A 298 -33.64 -35.72 -21.84
N GLU A 299 -32.80 -36.07 -22.82
CA GLU A 299 -32.43 -37.47 -23.07
C GLU A 299 -31.49 -38.00 -21.99
N ARG A 300 -30.58 -37.15 -21.51
CA ARG A 300 -29.62 -37.49 -20.44
C ARG A 300 -30.31 -37.76 -19.10
N ILE A 301 -31.44 -37.11 -18.84
CA ILE A 301 -32.19 -37.20 -17.57
C ILE A 301 -33.29 -38.27 -17.60
N ARG A 302 -33.64 -38.82 -18.77
CA ARG A 302 -34.74 -39.78 -18.95
C ARG A 302 -34.67 -40.98 -17.98
N ASN A 303 -33.46 -41.45 -17.66
CA ASN A 303 -33.23 -42.59 -16.77
C ASN A 303 -32.73 -42.20 -15.37
N ALA A 304 -32.87 -40.93 -14.96
CA ALA A 304 -32.34 -40.43 -13.69
C ALA A 304 -32.87 -41.19 -12.46
N SER A 305 -34.11 -41.67 -12.49
CA SER A 305 -34.70 -42.44 -11.39
C SER A 305 -34.03 -43.78 -11.12
N GLN A 306 -33.34 -44.35 -12.11
CA GLN A 306 -32.66 -45.65 -12.00
C GLN A 306 -31.15 -45.50 -11.82
N GLU A 307 -30.61 -44.29 -11.93
CA GLU A 307 -29.17 -44.06 -11.87
C GLU A 307 -28.73 -43.61 -10.46
N PRO A 308 -27.76 -44.29 -9.82
CA PRO A 308 -27.23 -43.90 -8.52
C PRO A 308 -26.66 -42.47 -8.49
N THR A 309 -26.17 -41.99 -9.63
CA THR A 309 -25.63 -40.62 -9.83
C THR A 309 -26.66 -39.51 -9.59
N TYR A 310 -27.95 -39.82 -9.73
CA TYR A 310 -29.08 -38.91 -9.48
C TYR A 310 -29.83 -39.24 -8.17
N LEU A 311 -29.20 -39.98 -7.26
CA LEU A 311 -29.77 -40.37 -5.96
C LEU A 311 -31.01 -41.27 -6.11
N MET A 312 -31.10 -42.03 -7.22
CA MET A 312 -32.25 -42.90 -7.55
C MET A 312 -33.59 -42.18 -7.49
N ALA A 313 -33.62 -40.92 -7.90
CA ALA A 313 -34.78 -40.06 -7.83
C ALA A 313 -34.96 -39.28 -9.13
N GLU A 314 -36.18 -38.83 -9.38
CA GLU A 314 -36.43 -37.87 -10.44
C GLU A 314 -35.74 -36.54 -10.16
N VAL A 315 -35.34 -35.85 -11.22
CA VAL A 315 -34.64 -34.57 -11.14
C VAL A 315 -35.33 -33.54 -12.02
N ARG A 316 -35.31 -32.27 -11.58
CA ARG A 316 -35.84 -31.13 -12.32
C ARG A 316 -34.69 -30.28 -12.85
N ILE A 317 -34.79 -29.88 -14.11
CA ILE A 317 -33.88 -28.88 -14.69
C ILE A 317 -34.21 -27.52 -14.08
N VAL A 318 -33.21 -26.91 -13.44
CA VAL A 318 -33.31 -25.56 -12.88
C VAL A 318 -32.73 -24.55 -13.86
N MET A 319 -31.53 -24.83 -14.37
CA MET A 319 -30.86 -24.00 -15.36
C MET A 319 -30.08 -24.86 -16.36
N ALA A 320 -29.91 -24.32 -17.56
CA ALA A 320 -29.15 -24.92 -18.64
C ALA A 320 -28.38 -23.84 -19.40
N TYR A 321 -27.07 -24.03 -19.54
CA TYR A 321 -26.18 -23.15 -20.28
C TYR A 321 -25.69 -23.87 -21.52
N LYS A 322 -25.89 -23.26 -22.69
CA LYS A 322 -25.30 -23.74 -23.94
C LYS A 322 -23.86 -23.25 -24.02
N CYS A 323 -22.91 -24.16 -24.24
CA CYS A 323 -21.50 -23.85 -24.36
C CYS A 323 -21.08 -23.84 -25.82
N PHE A 324 -20.53 -22.71 -26.27
CA PHE A 324 -19.97 -22.53 -27.60
C PHE A 324 -18.45 -22.35 -27.48
N ASN A 325 -17.70 -23.00 -28.37
CA ASN A 325 -16.24 -22.86 -28.48
C ASN A 325 -15.41 -23.15 -27.18
N MET A 326 -16.02 -23.78 -26.17
CA MET A 326 -15.40 -24.07 -24.88
C MET A 326 -15.56 -25.55 -24.54
N ASN A 327 -14.56 -26.15 -23.89
CA ASN A 327 -14.67 -27.54 -23.46
C ASN A 327 -15.54 -27.65 -22.18
N PRO A 328 -16.77 -28.19 -22.26
CA PRO A 328 -17.69 -28.25 -21.12
C PRO A 328 -17.16 -29.14 -19.98
N GLN A 329 -16.34 -30.14 -20.31
CA GLN A 329 -15.73 -31.03 -19.32
C GLN A 329 -14.73 -30.30 -18.42
N LYS A 330 -13.97 -29.34 -18.97
CA LYS A 330 -13.03 -28.53 -18.17
C LYS A 330 -13.78 -27.55 -17.27
N LEU A 331 -14.88 -26.98 -17.75
CA LEU A 331 -15.71 -26.07 -16.98
C LEU A 331 -16.33 -26.80 -15.78
N GLU A 332 -16.88 -27.99 -16.00
CA GLU A 332 -17.36 -28.88 -14.93
C GLU A 332 -16.26 -29.14 -13.89
N GLN A 333 -15.07 -29.55 -14.33
CA GLN A 333 -13.95 -29.80 -13.40
C GLN A 333 -13.58 -28.57 -12.55
N LEU A 334 -13.63 -27.37 -13.14
CA LEU A 334 -13.39 -26.13 -12.39
C LEU A 334 -14.49 -25.87 -11.36
N LEU A 335 -15.76 -26.06 -11.71
CA LEU A 335 -16.87 -25.96 -10.77
C LEU A 335 -16.74 -27.00 -9.65
N HIS A 336 -16.39 -28.24 -9.98
CA HIS A 336 -16.19 -29.31 -9.00
C HIS A 336 -15.02 -28.99 -8.05
N ASN A 337 -13.94 -28.39 -8.56
CA ASN A 337 -12.83 -27.96 -7.72
C ASN A 337 -13.20 -26.77 -6.84
N PHE A 338 -14.01 -25.84 -7.37
CA PHE A 338 -14.42 -24.63 -6.66
C PHE A 338 -15.39 -24.94 -5.51
N PHE A 339 -16.38 -25.79 -5.77
CA PHE A 339 -17.37 -26.25 -4.78
C PHE A 339 -16.98 -27.57 -4.10
N GLY A 340 -15.76 -28.07 -4.32
CA GLY A 340 -15.34 -29.40 -3.89
C GLY A 340 -15.37 -29.64 -2.38
N LYS A 341 -15.30 -28.56 -1.59
CA LYS A 341 -15.45 -28.63 -0.13
C LYS A 341 -16.89 -28.85 0.31
N SER A 342 -17.82 -28.35 -0.50
CA SER A 342 -19.27 -28.30 -0.24
C SER A 342 -20.03 -29.39 -0.99
N CYS A 343 -19.31 -30.46 -1.38
CA CYS A 343 -19.88 -31.64 -1.99
C CYS A 343 -20.71 -32.41 -0.96
N LEU A 344 -21.92 -32.80 -1.34
CA LEU A 344 -22.74 -33.71 -0.56
C LEU A 344 -22.11 -35.10 -0.57
N ASN A 345 -21.78 -35.62 0.61
CA ASN A 345 -21.22 -36.96 0.77
C ASN A 345 -22.31 -37.91 1.30
N ILE A 346 -23.11 -38.47 0.40
CA ILE A 346 -24.14 -39.47 0.71
C ILE A 346 -23.83 -40.77 -0.02
N ASP A 347 -24.04 -41.89 0.67
CA ASP A 347 -23.96 -43.22 0.08
C ASP A 347 -25.31 -43.66 -0.48
N VAL A 348 -25.32 -43.99 -1.76
CA VAL A 348 -26.48 -44.53 -2.46
C VAL A 348 -26.19 -45.98 -2.82
N PHE A 349 -27.15 -46.86 -2.59
CA PHE A 349 -27.05 -48.28 -2.95
C PHE A 349 -27.87 -48.52 -4.21
N ASP A 350 -27.25 -49.09 -5.24
CA ASP A 350 -27.96 -49.50 -6.45
C ASP A 350 -28.93 -50.66 -6.16
N ASN A 351 -29.85 -50.96 -7.08
CA ASN A 351 -30.77 -52.11 -7.01
C ASN A 351 -30.02 -53.46 -6.88
N ALA A 352 -28.74 -53.49 -7.26
CA ALA A 352 -27.84 -54.63 -7.12
C ALA A 352 -27.07 -54.68 -5.77
N GLY A 353 -27.30 -53.72 -4.86
CA GLY A 353 -26.65 -53.65 -3.54
C GLY A 353 -25.25 -53.02 -3.54
N ASN A 354 -24.79 -52.47 -4.67
CA ASN A 354 -23.49 -51.82 -4.78
C ASN A 354 -23.54 -50.38 -4.24
N ARG A 355 -22.54 -50.00 -3.42
CA ARG A 355 -22.42 -48.66 -2.84
C ARG A 355 -21.76 -47.69 -3.83
N HIS A 356 -22.45 -46.59 -4.12
CA HIS A 356 -21.98 -45.49 -4.94
C HIS A 356 -22.09 -44.16 -4.19
N THR A 357 -21.04 -43.34 -4.31
CA THR A 357 -20.99 -42.01 -3.67
C THR A 357 -20.89 -40.94 -4.75
N PRO A 358 -22.00 -40.28 -5.12
CA PRO A 358 -22.00 -39.29 -6.19
C PRO A 358 -21.32 -38.00 -5.74
N ARG A 359 -20.29 -37.56 -6.47
CA ARG A 359 -19.47 -36.37 -6.13
C ARG A 359 -19.91 -35.08 -6.84
N GLU A 360 -21.04 -35.12 -7.52
CA GLU A 360 -21.53 -34.07 -8.43
C GLU A 360 -22.69 -33.26 -7.81
N TRP A 361 -22.92 -33.41 -6.52
CA TRP A 361 -23.97 -32.72 -5.76
C TRP A 361 -23.33 -31.70 -4.84
N PHE A 362 -23.78 -30.46 -4.93
CA PHE A 362 -23.20 -29.31 -4.23
C PHE A 362 -24.27 -28.58 -3.43
N ILE A 363 -23.89 -28.12 -2.24
CA ILE A 363 -24.73 -27.29 -1.36
C ILE A 363 -24.30 -25.84 -1.56
N ALA A 364 -24.98 -25.13 -2.47
CA ALA A 364 -24.67 -23.73 -2.79
C ALA A 364 -25.89 -23.01 -3.37
N PRO A 365 -26.16 -21.75 -2.97
CA PRO A 365 -27.24 -20.96 -3.56
C PRO A 365 -27.08 -20.81 -5.09
N LEU A 366 -28.19 -20.72 -5.81
CA LEU A 366 -28.18 -20.58 -7.27
C LEU A 366 -27.43 -19.33 -7.72
N ASP A 367 -27.61 -18.22 -6.99
CA ASP A 367 -26.97 -16.94 -7.29
C ASP A 367 -25.44 -17.08 -7.25
N VAL A 368 -24.92 -17.83 -6.27
CA VAL A 368 -23.49 -18.12 -6.12
C VAL A 368 -22.98 -19.03 -7.23
N ILE A 369 -23.76 -20.03 -7.64
CA ILE A 369 -23.39 -20.89 -8.77
C ILE A 369 -23.33 -20.07 -10.06
N GLU A 370 -24.28 -19.16 -10.27
CA GLU A 370 -24.28 -18.26 -11.42
C GLU A 370 -23.08 -17.30 -11.39
N GLU A 371 -22.77 -16.71 -10.24
CA GLU A 371 -21.57 -15.90 -10.05
C GLU A 371 -20.29 -16.69 -10.31
N ALA A 372 -20.18 -17.92 -9.81
CA ALA A 372 -19.03 -18.78 -10.07
C ALA A 372 -18.86 -19.07 -11.56
N ILE A 373 -19.96 -19.34 -12.28
CA ILE A 373 -19.93 -19.51 -13.74
C ILE A 373 -19.44 -18.21 -14.41
N LYS A 374 -19.93 -17.04 -14.00
CA LYS A 374 -19.44 -15.73 -14.50
C LYS A 374 -17.96 -15.54 -14.23
N TYR A 375 -17.46 -15.86 -13.04
CA TYR A 375 -16.03 -15.75 -12.70
C TYR A 375 -15.16 -16.76 -13.45
N ILE A 376 -15.68 -17.94 -13.77
CA ILE A 376 -14.99 -18.93 -14.62
C ILE A 376 -14.91 -18.42 -16.06
N ILE A 377 -15.98 -17.84 -16.60
CA ILE A 377 -16.00 -17.21 -17.92
C ILE A 377 -14.99 -16.04 -17.96
N ASN A 378 -14.93 -15.25 -16.88
CA ASN A 378 -13.99 -14.13 -16.76
C ASN A 378 -12.54 -14.55 -16.43
N GLY A 379 -12.30 -15.84 -16.17
CA GLY A 379 -10.97 -16.37 -15.77
C GLY A 379 -10.48 -15.90 -14.40
N GLU A 380 -11.30 -15.19 -13.64
CA GLU A 380 -10.93 -14.64 -12.32
C GLU A 380 -11.17 -15.63 -11.18
N ILE A 381 -11.80 -16.79 -11.45
CA ILE A 381 -12.16 -17.81 -10.45
C ILE A 381 -11.00 -18.21 -9.51
N VAL A 382 -9.74 -18.11 -9.96
CA VAL A 382 -8.54 -18.44 -9.16
C VAL A 382 -8.37 -17.50 -7.95
N LYS A 383 -8.86 -16.25 -8.07
CA LYS A 383 -8.81 -15.23 -7.02
C LYS A 383 -9.93 -15.37 -6.00
N TYR A 384 -10.89 -16.26 -6.23
CA TYR A 384 -12.06 -16.40 -5.38
C TYR A 384 -12.11 -17.79 -4.74
N ARG A 385 -12.76 -17.90 -3.58
CA ARG A 385 -13.10 -19.16 -2.94
C ARG A 385 -14.54 -19.12 -2.45
N TYR A 386 -15.22 -20.25 -2.52
CA TYR A 386 -16.52 -20.41 -1.88
C TYR A 386 -16.34 -20.58 -0.36
N ASP A 387 -17.12 -19.86 0.43
CA ASP A 387 -17.20 -20.04 1.89
C ASP A 387 -18.56 -20.64 2.27
N GLU A 388 -18.53 -21.83 2.86
CA GLU A 388 -19.71 -22.59 3.27
C GLU A 388 -20.52 -21.91 4.37
N ASN A 389 -19.85 -21.14 5.24
CA ASN A 389 -20.53 -20.53 6.39
C ASN A 389 -21.28 -19.26 6.00
N LEU A 390 -20.78 -18.56 4.98
CA LEU A 390 -21.34 -17.31 4.49
C LEU A 390 -22.18 -17.50 3.22
N GLU A 391 -22.24 -18.73 2.70
CA GLU A 391 -22.91 -19.09 1.45
C GLU A 391 -22.62 -18.09 0.31
N SER A 392 -21.37 -17.63 0.20
CA SER A 392 -20.98 -16.57 -0.72
C SER A 392 -19.56 -16.74 -1.27
N VAL A 393 -19.30 -16.10 -2.41
CA VAL A 393 -17.99 -16.06 -3.05
C VAL A 393 -17.16 -14.96 -2.41
N ILE A 394 -16.03 -15.33 -1.80
CA ILE A 394 -15.10 -14.38 -1.18
C ILE A 394 -13.77 -14.36 -1.93
N LEU A 395 -13.11 -13.20 -1.92
CA LEU A 395 -11.75 -13.09 -2.45
C LEU A 395 -10.80 -13.93 -1.59
N ARG A 396 -9.92 -14.67 -2.25
CA ARG A 396 -9.00 -15.63 -1.63
C ARG A 396 -7.86 -14.96 -0.89
#